data_AF-A0A1G8I5J1-F1
#
_entry.id   AF-A0A1G8I5J1-F1
#
_cell.length_a   1.000
_cell.length_b   1.000
_cell.length_c   1.000
_cell.angle_alpha   90.00
_cell.angle_beta   90.00
_cell.angle_gamma   90.00
#
_symmetry.space_group_name_H-M   'P 1'
#
loop_
_entity.id
_entity.type
_entity.pdbx_description
1 polymer ?
#
loop_
_entity_poly.entity_id
_entity_poly.type
_entity_poly.pdbx_seq_one_letter_code
_entity_poly.pdbx_strand_id
1 'polypeptide(L)'
;MKHRQVENAGKAGTEKPEWYREAGRGPFAEDGFTPQLMARIELAAERRNGAGRFVLRRRIGIAGVTAVLLLGVLLWPLADGGREGYTAQISSFFGEKNAAAVPPSASPSATPATAAEAYNPPQGSAEFELGGLKYYMPLPSNVDKTYAQVLETPLGIVWSPPPQMTDYLKPKYTRNTEPYSLYLTPKGHVELSADSAKRIYTFPLYVGSAQTYFGLGQFYSAGDYLLVAHYSHRLGDELELRKWKLSKINLKEAAAGKVSAPEEILNLDASFTVYRSFMAINPDREELLVVNYTGDGKGGYIQKSKLYDIAGGKSQLLKKEVLIENKEKPSVILFSQNVYTVRQGAGVAHYEFNGKKYAAEVVLLTGQQWYLDYQPQEYQTGS
;
A
#
# COMPACT_ATOMS: atom_id res chain seq x y z
N MET A 1 61.45 5.40 -32.43
CA MET A 1 61.23 5.59 -33.87
C MET A 1 60.27 4.51 -34.37
N LYS A 2 59.15 4.94 -34.99
CA LYS A 2 58.40 4.33 -36.14
C LYS A 2 58.36 2.79 -36.26
N HIS A 3 57.28 2.08 -36.59
CA HIS A 3 55.90 2.33 -37.00
C HIS A 3 55.27 0.91 -37.10
N ARG A 4 54.07 0.69 -36.58
CA ARG A 4 52.96 0.00 -37.28
C ARG A 4 51.74 -0.12 -36.37
N GLN A 5 50.98 0.96 -36.34
CA GLN A 5 49.53 0.86 -36.30
C GLN A 5 49.03 0.88 -37.76
N VAL A 6 47.81 0.40 -37.96
CA VAL A 6 47.01 0.37 -39.20
C VAL A 6 47.15 -0.92 -40.02
N GLU A 7 46.31 -1.89 -39.68
CA GLU A 7 45.39 -2.54 -40.64
C GLU A 7 44.39 -3.40 -39.86
N ASN A 8 43.21 -2.83 -39.62
CA ASN A 8 41.88 -3.45 -39.47
C ASN A 8 40.93 -2.52 -38.70
N ALA A 9 40.89 -1.25 -39.11
CA ALA A 9 39.70 -0.42 -38.99
C ALA A 9 38.92 -0.63 -40.30
N GLY A 10 37.96 -1.56 -40.31
CA GLY A 10 37.18 -1.82 -41.51
C GLY A 10 36.64 -3.25 -41.62
N LYS A 11 35.73 -3.62 -40.73
CA LYS A 11 34.63 -4.57 -40.95
C LYS A 11 33.83 -4.64 -39.64
N ALA A 12 32.97 -3.65 -39.45
CA ALA A 12 31.83 -3.80 -38.56
C ALA A 12 30.96 -4.91 -39.16
N GLY A 13 31.16 -6.14 -38.69
CA GLY A 13 30.35 -7.28 -39.08
C GLY A 13 28.92 -7.00 -38.69
N THR A 14 28.09 -6.71 -39.68
CA THR A 14 26.63 -6.68 -39.61
C THR A 14 26.05 -8.09 -39.44
N GLU A 15 26.64 -8.90 -38.56
CA GLU A 15 26.08 -10.18 -38.18
C GLU A 15 25.24 -9.99 -36.93
N LYS A 16 23.93 -10.02 -37.14
CA LYS A 16 22.96 -10.08 -36.05
C LYS A 16 23.30 -11.33 -35.22
N PRO A 17 23.41 -11.21 -33.88
CA PRO A 17 23.67 -12.37 -33.02
C PRO A 17 22.66 -13.49 -33.29
N GLU A 18 23.04 -14.76 -33.19
CA GLU A 18 22.15 -15.91 -33.52
C GLU A 18 20.78 -15.86 -32.82
N TRP A 19 20.73 -15.35 -31.59
CA TRP A 19 19.48 -15.19 -30.82
C TRP A 19 18.46 -14.27 -31.53
N TYR A 20 18.94 -13.40 -32.43
CA TYR A 20 18.14 -12.49 -33.25
C TYR A 20 17.42 -13.20 -34.41
N ARG A 21 17.89 -14.37 -34.87
CA ARG A 21 17.17 -15.24 -35.83
C ARG A 21 16.14 -16.13 -35.13
N GLU A 22 16.43 -16.55 -33.89
CA GLU A 22 15.56 -17.45 -33.12
C GLU A 22 14.35 -16.74 -32.48
N ALA A 23 14.45 -15.42 -32.24
CA ALA A 23 13.35 -14.61 -31.71
C ALA A 23 12.19 -14.34 -32.70
N GLY A 24 12.22 -14.87 -33.92
CA GLY A 24 11.27 -14.48 -34.96
C GLY A 24 11.54 -13.05 -35.46
N ARG A 25 10.55 -12.37 -36.06
CA ARG A 25 10.72 -11.00 -36.59
C ARG A 25 11.08 -10.02 -35.46
N GLY A 26 12.36 -9.87 -35.14
CA GLY A 26 12.97 -8.79 -34.34
C GLY A 26 12.30 -8.44 -32.99
N PRO A 27 13.01 -8.45 -31.86
CA PRO A 27 12.44 -8.18 -30.52
C PRO A 27 11.86 -6.76 -30.32
N PHE A 28 11.94 -5.90 -31.34
CA PHE A 28 11.42 -4.52 -31.34
C PHE A 28 10.31 -4.30 -32.38
N ALA A 29 9.84 -5.35 -33.07
CA ALA A 29 8.74 -5.26 -34.03
C ALA A 29 7.38 -5.66 -33.43
N GLU A 30 7.36 -6.23 -32.23
CA GLU A 30 6.15 -6.48 -31.43
C GLU A 30 6.10 -5.52 -30.24
N ASP A 31 4.90 -5.18 -29.78
CA ASP A 31 4.64 -4.23 -28.69
C ASP A 31 5.17 -4.75 -27.35
N GLY A 32 6.49 -4.60 -27.13
CA GLY A 32 7.16 -4.85 -25.86
C GLY A 32 7.44 -6.32 -25.55
N PHE A 33 8.05 -6.54 -24.38
CA PHE A 33 8.42 -7.87 -23.88
C PHE A 33 7.19 -8.63 -23.39
N THR A 34 6.52 -9.32 -24.30
CA THR A 34 5.39 -10.17 -23.96
C THR A 34 5.85 -11.42 -23.18
N PRO A 35 5.01 -11.98 -22.29
CA PRO A 35 5.34 -13.21 -21.57
C PRO A 35 5.68 -14.39 -22.50
N GLN A 36 5.05 -14.46 -23.68
CA GLN A 36 5.35 -15.51 -24.65
C GLN A 36 6.73 -15.33 -25.30
N LEU A 37 7.19 -14.09 -25.52
CA LEU A 37 8.53 -13.81 -26.03
C LEU A 37 9.59 -14.20 -25.00
N MET A 38 9.36 -13.90 -23.72
CA MET A 38 10.25 -14.33 -22.64
C MET A 38 10.37 -15.84 -22.52
N ALA A 39 9.25 -16.57 -22.58
CA ALA A 39 9.24 -18.03 -22.53
C ALA A 39 10.04 -18.67 -23.68
N ARG A 40 10.01 -18.07 -24.89
CA ARG A 40 10.79 -18.56 -26.04
C ARG A 40 12.29 -18.29 -25.88
N ILE A 41 12.66 -17.15 -25.32
CA ILE A 41 14.06 -16.79 -25.04
C ILE A 41 14.65 -17.74 -23.99
N GLU A 42 13.89 -18.07 -22.94
CA GLU A 42 14.31 -19.04 -21.93
C GLU A 42 14.51 -20.44 -22.53
N LEU A 43 13.59 -20.90 -23.38
CA LEU A 43 13.66 -22.21 -24.03
C LEU A 43 14.83 -22.32 -25.03
N ALA A 44 15.24 -21.20 -25.64
CA ALA A 44 16.43 -21.12 -26.49
C ALA A 44 17.73 -21.14 -25.67
N ALA A 45 17.74 -20.49 -24.50
CA ALA A 45 18.90 -20.49 -23.60
C ALA A 45 19.20 -21.89 -23.02
N GLU A 46 18.16 -22.69 -22.74
CA GLU A 46 18.32 -24.08 -22.27
C GLU A 46 18.97 -25.01 -23.31
N ARG A 47 18.73 -24.79 -24.61
CA ARG A 47 19.32 -25.61 -25.69
C ARG A 47 20.82 -25.41 -25.89
N ARG A 48 21.38 -24.28 -25.43
CA ARG A 48 22.82 -23.98 -25.56
C ARG A 48 23.70 -24.71 -24.54
N ASN A 49 23.14 -25.21 -23.44
CA ASN A 49 23.89 -25.87 -22.38
C ASN A 49 23.77 -27.40 -22.41
N GLY A 50 24.35 -28.00 -23.46
CA GLY A 50 25.04 -29.27 -23.34
C GLY A 50 24.33 -30.53 -23.83
N ALA A 51 24.85 -31.07 -24.93
CA ALA A 51 24.83 -32.50 -25.21
C ALA A 51 25.51 -33.27 -24.06
N GLY A 52 24.80 -34.24 -23.47
CA GLY A 52 25.34 -35.15 -22.47
C GLY A 52 24.26 -36.05 -21.89
N ARG A 53 24.21 -37.31 -22.34
CA ARG A 53 23.33 -38.37 -21.81
C ARG A 53 23.48 -38.49 -20.28
N PHE A 54 22.38 -38.40 -19.52
CA PHE A 54 22.16 -39.23 -18.33
C PHE A 54 20.65 -39.36 -18.03
N VAL A 55 20.29 -40.54 -17.54
CA VAL A 55 18.93 -41.08 -17.39
C VAL A 55 18.26 -40.59 -16.10
N LEU A 56 17.04 -40.07 -16.26
CA LEU A 56 15.85 -40.07 -15.38
C LEU A 56 16.01 -40.36 -13.87
N ARG A 57 15.71 -39.37 -13.00
CA ARG A 57 14.68 -39.46 -11.93
C ARG A 57 14.38 -38.11 -11.25
N ARG A 58 13.10 -37.74 -11.32
CA ARG A 58 12.25 -36.83 -10.50
C ARG A 58 12.87 -36.02 -9.34
N ARG A 59 12.45 -34.73 -9.34
CA ARG A 59 12.18 -33.75 -8.25
C ARG A 59 13.18 -32.57 -8.09
N ILE A 60 12.57 -31.38 -8.21
CA ILE A 60 12.82 -30.10 -7.52
C ILE A 60 14.13 -29.37 -7.82
N GLY A 61 13.98 -28.08 -8.16
CA GLY A 61 14.92 -27.04 -7.74
C GLY A 61 15.49 -26.20 -8.88
N ILE A 62 14.74 -25.19 -9.34
CA ILE A 62 15.34 -24.10 -10.13
C ILE A 62 15.98 -23.13 -9.13
N ALA A 63 17.29 -23.31 -8.96
CA ALA A 63 18.18 -22.35 -8.33
C ALA A 63 18.86 -21.52 -9.43
N GLY A 64 18.82 -20.19 -9.28
CA GLY A 64 19.90 -19.29 -9.66
C GLY A 64 20.01 -18.88 -11.12
N VAL A 65 19.51 -17.67 -11.44
CA VAL A 65 20.14 -16.82 -12.48
C VAL A 65 20.60 -15.55 -11.79
N THR A 66 21.91 -15.46 -11.60
CA THR A 66 22.63 -14.21 -11.31
C THR A 66 23.69 -14.04 -12.38
N ALA A 67 23.93 -12.79 -12.76
CA ALA A 67 24.91 -12.32 -13.75
C ALA A 67 24.43 -12.37 -15.21
N VAL A 68 23.83 -11.28 -15.69
CA VAL A 68 24.46 -10.28 -16.61
C VAL A 68 23.54 -9.05 -16.69
N LEU A 69 23.56 -8.19 -15.69
CA LEU A 69 23.06 -6.80 -15.77
C LEU A 69 23.93 -5.87 -14.88
N LEU A 70 25.25 -6.10 -14.87
CA LEU A 70 26.20 -5.37 -14.01
C LEU A 70 27.23 -4.52 -14.76
N LEU A 71 27.03 -4.22 -16.05
CA LEU A 71 28.04 -3.51 -16.86
C LEU A 71 27.50 -2.32 -17.68
N GLY A 72 26.42 -1.68 -17.21
CA GLY A 72 25.88 -0.45 -17.82
C GLY A 72 25.71 0.76 -16.89
N VAL A 73 25.88 0.61 -15.57
CA VAL A 73 25.57 1.68 -14.58
C VAL A 73 26.83 2.14 -13.81
N LEU A 74 28.02 1.67 -14.21
CA LEU A 74 29.26 1.89 -13.47
C LEU A 74 30.09 3.11 -13.93
N LEU A 75 29.47 4.20 -14.41
CA LEU A 75 30.15 5.48 -14.56
C LEU A 75 29.23 6.69 -14.28
N TRP A 76 29.45 7.28 -13.08
CA TRP A 76 29.24 8.69 -12.65
C TRP A 76 27.93 9.14 -11.96
N PRO A 77 27.95 10.12 -11.00
CA PRO A 77 28.85 10.34 -9.86
C PRO A 77 28.26 9.94 -8.50
N LEU A 78 29.17 9.55 -7.61
CA LEU A 78 29.18 10.00 -6.22
C LEU A 78 29.17 11.54 -6.16
N ALA A 79 28.06 12.13 -5.72
CA ALA A 79 28.01 13.47 -5.17
C ALA A 79 26.93 13.50 -4.07
N ASP A 80 27.40 13.80 -2.86
CA ASP A 80 26.69 14.31 -1.68
C ASP A 80 25.36 13.68 -1.23
N GLY A 81 25.47 12.93 -0.13
CA GLY A 81 24.81 13.24 1.14
C GLY A 81 23.46 13.99 1.09
N GLY A 82 22.37 13.24 1.01
CA GLY A 82 21.04 13.78 1.26
C GLY A 82 19.99 12.68 1.27
N ARG A 83 19.51 12.31 2.46
CA ARG A 83 18.43 11.34 2.72
C ARG A 83 17.03 11.85 2.27
N GLU A 84 16.96 12.61 1.18
CA GLU A 84 15.73 13.32 0.75
C GLU A 84 15.13 12.82 -0.58
N GLY A 85 15.71 11.82 -1.25
CA GLY A 85 15.28 11.44 -2.60
C GLY A 85 14.07 10.49 -2.75
N TYR A 86 13.63 9.79 -1.70
CA TYR A 86 12.64 8.70 -1.85
C TYR A 86 11.18 9.14 -1.61
N THR A 87 10.95 10.15 -0.76
CA THR A 87 9.61 10.67 -0.46
C THR A 87 9.00 11.41 -1.65
N ALA A 88 9.84 12.13 -2.41
CA ALA A 88 9.48 12.83 -3.64
C ALA A 88 9.13 11.90 -4.81
N GLN A 89 9.61 10.65 -4.78
CA GLN A 89 9.39 9.68 -5.85
C GLN A 89 8.01 9.03 -5.80
N ILE A 90 7.29 9.11 -4.67
CA ILE A 90 5.94 8.54 -4.52
C ILE A 90 4.85 9.56 -4.84
N SER A 91 5.06 10.82 -4.47
CA SER A 91 4.16 11.92 -4.81
C SER A 91 4.07 12.15 -6.33
N SER A 92 5.14 11.85 -7.09
CA SER A 92 5.12 11.90 -8.55
C SER A 92 4.23 10.83 -9.21
N PHE A 93 3.91 9.71 -8.53
CA PHE A 93 3.03 8.66 -9.11
C PHE A 93 1.56 9.05 -9.12
N PHE A 94 1.11 9.85 -8.16
CA PHE A 94 -0.27 10.35 -8.12
C PHE A 94 -0.43 11.68 -8.87
N GLY A 95 0.68 12.39 -9.12
CA GLY A 95 0.71 13.71 -9.75
C GLY A 95 0.90 13.73 -11.28
N GLU A 96 1.45 12.69 -11.90
CA GLU A 96 1.59 12.61 -13.36
C GLU A 96 1.05 11.28 -13.91
N LYS A 97 0.35 11.37 -15.05
CA LYS A 97 -0.43 10.33 -15.76
C LYS A 97 0.34 9.05 -16.14
N ASN A 98 0.97 8.33 -15.21
CA ASN A 98 1.75 7.12 -15.50
C ASN A 98 1.61 6.07 -14.39
N ALA A 99 0.38 5.59 -14.22
CA ALA A 99 0.11 4.17 -14.02
C ALA A 99 -1.20 3.94 -14.79
N ALA A 100 -1.28 2.89 -15.60
CA ALA A 100 -2.54 2.52 -16.23
C ALA A 100 -3.51 2.09 -15.12
N ALA A 101 -4.17 3.08 -14.49
CA ALA A 101 -5.25 2.87 -13.56
C ALA A 101 -6.31 2.11 -14.34
N VAL A 102 -6.51 0.84 -13.98
CA VAL A 102 -7.54 0.04 -14.62
C VAL A 102 -8.86 0.77 -14.39
N PRO A 103 -9.62 1.09 -15.45
CA PRO A 103 -10.83 1.87 -15.29
C PRO A 103 -11.79 1.19 -14.32
N PRO A 104 -12.57 1.97 -13.55
CA PRO A 104 -13.63 1.44 -12.71
C PRO A 104 -14.54 0.57 -13.58
N SER A 105 -14.89 -0.62 -13.07
CA SER A 105 -15.84 -1.48 -13.76
C SER A 105 -17.20 -0.80 -13.83
N ALA A 106 -17.96 -1.08 -14.89
CA ALA A 106 -19.36 -0.67 -14.97
C ALA A 106 -20.08 -1.15 -13.70
N SER A 107 -20.92 -0.29 -13.11
CA SER A 107 -21.73 -0.69 -11.95
C SER A 107 -22.56 -1.93 -12.34
N PRO A 108 -22.57 -3.01 -11.53
CA PRO A 108 -23.57 -4.04 -11.72
C PRO A 108 -24.95 -3.38 -11.66
N SER A 109 -25.87 -3.82 -12.51
CA SER A 109 -27.25 -3.37 -12.43
C SER A 109 -27.76 -3.65 -11.02
N ALA A 110 -28.21 -2.60 -10.33
CA ALA A 110 -28.88 -2.67 -9.05
C ALA A 110 -30.24 -3.35 -9.25
N THR A 111 -30.22 -4.65 -9.49
CA THR A 111 -31.37 -5.49 -9.22
C THR A 111 -31.35 -5.62 -7.70
N PRO A 112 -32.35 -5.09 -6.97
CA PRO A 112 -32.40 -5.31 -5.54
C PRO A 112 -32.39 -6.83 -5.35
N ALA A 113 -31.34 -7.33 -4.70
CA ALA A 113 -31.36 -8.70 -4.21
C ALA A 113 -32.66 -8.81 -3.41
N THR A 114 -33.57 -9.65 -3.91
CA THR A 114 -34.74 -10.08 -3.17
C THR A 114 -34.32 -10.38 -1.74
N ALA A 115 -35.06 -9.82 -0.79
CA ALA A 115 -34.84 -9.92 0.64
C ALA A 115 -34.08 -11.20 1.07
N ALA A 116 -32.95 -10.98 1.74
CA ALA A 116 -32.14 -12.01 2.38
C ALA A 116 -31.61 -13.11 1.42
N GLU A 117 -30.51 -12.83 0.72
CA GLU A 117 -29.51 -13.90 0.61
C GLU A 117 -29.18 -14.32 2.03
N ALA A 118 -29.63 -15.53 2.40
CA ALA A 118 -29.39 -16.08 3.72
C ALA A 118 -27.87 -16.08 3.95
N TYR A 119 -27.44 -15.47 5.06
CA TYR A 119 -26.05 -15.46 5.46
C TYR A 119 -25.51 -16.89 5.52
N ASN A 120 -24.74 -17.27 4.50
CA ASN A 120 -24.21 -18.61 4.32
C ASN A 120 -22.81 -18.54 3.71
N PRO A 121 -21.81 -18.06 4.48
CA PRO A 121 -20.48 -17.82 3.96
C PRO A 121 -19.84 -19.14 3.48
N PRO A 122 -19.29 -19.18 2.25
CA PRO A 122 -18.49 -20.31 1.80
C PRO A 122 -17.31 -20.57 2.74
N GLN A 123 -16.88 -21.83 2.85
CA GLN A 123 -15.71 -22.18 3.64
C GLN A 123 -14.47 -21.40 3.18
N GLY A 124 -13.78 -20.77 4.13
CA GLY A 124 -12.59 -19.95 3.85
C GLY A 124 -12.87 -18.45 3.71
N SER A 125 -14.14 -18.02 3.74
CA SER A 125 -14.49 -16.59 3.72
C SER A 125 -13.92 -15.81 4.90
N ALA A 126 -13.63 -14.53 4.69
CA ALA A 126 -13.51 -13.56 5.78
C ALA A 126 -14.91 -13.11 6.20
N GLU A 127 -15.16 -13.04 7.50
CA GLU A 127 -16.46 -12.70 8.08
C GLU A 127 -16.33 -11.42 8.92
N PHE A 128 -17.31 -10.54 8.83
CA PHE A 128 -17.28 -9.23 9.46
C PHE A 128 -18.64 -8.88 10.09
N GLU A 129 -18.61 -8.06 11.14
CA GLU A 129 -19.81 -7.47 11.72
C GLU A 129 -19.69 -5.94 11.70
N LEU A 130 -20.58 -5.28 10.96
CA LEU A 130 -20.63 -3.83 10.79
C LEU A 130 -22.06 -3.34 11.02
N GLY A 131 -22.22 -2.35 11.91
CA GLY A 131 -23.55 -1.80 12.22
C GLY A 131 -24.56 -2.84 12.72
N GLY A 132 -24.09 -3.92 13.36
CA GLY A 132 -24.93 -5.06 13.81
C GLY A 132 -25.36 -6.02 12.70
N LEU A 133 -24.86 -5.85 11.47
CA LEU A 133 -25.10 -6.75 10.34
C LEU A 133 -23.85 -7.58 10.05
N LYS A 134 -24.06 -8.84 9.66
CA LYS A 134 -22.98 -9.75 9.28
C LYS A 134 -22.75 -9.70 7.77
N TYR A 135 -21.48 -9.61 7.40
CA TYR A 135 -21.01 -9.61 6.02
C TYR A 135 -19.96 -10.70 5.84
N TYR A 136 -19.80 -11.21 4.61
CA TYR A 136 -18.73 -12.13 4.29
C TYR A 136 -18.06 -11.76 2.96
N MET A 137 -16.76 -12.03 2.87
CA MET A 137 -15.95 -11.87 1.67
C MET A 137 -15.42 -13.25 1.27
N PRO A 138 -15.91 -13.82 0.15
CA PRO A 138 -15.35 -15.06 -0.38
C PRO A 138 -13.88 -14.88 -0.74
N LEU A 139 -13.01 -15.76 -0.23
CA LEU A 139 -11.57 -15.70 -0.47
C LEU A 139 -11.04 -17.05 -0.94
N PRO A 140 -10.01 -17.06 -1.80
CA PRO A 140 -9.28 -18.29 -2.09
C PRO A 140 -8.64 -18.87 -0.83
N SER A 141 -8.59 -20.20 -0.71
CA SER A 141 -8.11 -20.89 0.49
C SER A 141 -6.63 -20.67 0.80
N ASN A 142 -5.85 -20.17 -0.15
CA ASN A 142 -4.41 -19.90 -0.02
C ASN A 142 -4.09 -18.46 0.39
N VAL A 143 -5.09 -17.63 0.67
CA VAL A 143 -4.88 -16.25 1.09
C VAL A 143 -5.15 -16.11 2.59
N ASP A 144 -4.29 -15.35 3.26
CA ASP A 144 -4.47 -15.02 4.67
C ASP A 144 -5.61 -13.99 4.84
N LYS A 145 -6.76 -14.49 5.30
CA LYS A 145 -7.97 -13.70 5.52
C LYS A 145 -7.83 -12.63 6.61
N THR A 146 -6.80 -12.68 7.46
CA THR A 146 -6.57 -11.67 8.51
C THR A 146 -6.24 -10.29 7.94
N TYR A 147 -5.79 -10.23 6.68
CA TYR A 147 -5.51 -8.98 5.96
C TYR A 147 -6.70 -8.47 5.13
N ALA A 148 -7.85 -9.15 5.18
CA ALA A 148 -9.06 -8.67 4.53
C ALA A 148 -9.60 -7.44 5.28
N GLN A 149 -9.93 -6.39 4.54
CA GLN A 149 -10.36 -5.13 5.13
C GLN A 149 -11.76 -4.74 4.65
N VAL A 150 -12.54 -4.19 5.58
CA VAL A 150 -13.89 -3.70 5.34
C VAL A 150 -14.13 -2.44 6.17
N LEU A 151 -14.91 -1.51 5.63
CA LEU A 151 -15.29 -0.27 6.28
C LEU A 151 -16.69 0.15 5.85
N GLU A 152 -17.56 0.46 6.81
CA GLU A 152 -18.85 1.08 6.52
C GLU A 152 -18.67 2.58 6.24
N THR A 153 -19.33 3.05 5.19
CA THR A 153 -19.37 4.46 4.77
C THR A 153 -20.82 4.91 4.53
N PRO A 154 -21.09 6.22 4.41
CA PRO A 154 -22.42 6.70 4.04
C PRO A 154 -22.93 6.15 2.69
N LEU A 155 -22.02 5.85 1.75
CA LEU A 155 -22.35 5.39 0.40
C LEU A 155 -22.44 3.86 0.26
N GLY A 156 -22.00 3.10 1.26
CA GLY A 156 -21.93 1.64 1.18
C GLY A 156 -20.80 1.05 2.00
N ILE A 157 -20.46 -0.19 1.70
CA ILE A 157 -19.36 -0.91 2.32
C ILE A 157 -18.15 -0.85 1.38
N VAL A 158 -17.08 -0.21 1.83
CA VAL A 158 -15.78 -0.23 1.14
C VAL A 158 -14.99 -1.43 1.64
N TRP A 159 -14.36 -2.17 0.73
CA TRP A 159 -13.57 -3.33 1.12
C TRP A 159 -12.40 -3.59 0.16
N SER A 160 -11.41 -4.32 0.66
CA SER A 160 -10.27 -4.81 -0.11
C SER A 160 -10.02 -6.27 0.26
N PRO A 161 -9.97 -7.19 -0.74
CA PRO A 161 -9.45 -8.51 -0.49
C PRO A 161 -7.93 -8.42 -0.23
N PRO A 162 -7.39 -9.35 0.57
CA PRO A 162 -5.95 -9.50 0.69
C PRO A 162 -5.35 -10.00 -0.64
N PRO A 163 -4.20 -9.47 -1.08
CA PRO A 163 -3.56 -9.91 -2.29
C PRO A 163 -2.97 -11.31 -2.09
N GLN A 164 -2.81 -12.06 -3.18
CA GLN A 164 -1.99 -13.26 -3.12
C GLN A 164 -0.55 -12.87 -2.76
N MET A 165 0.04 -13.65 -1.84
CA MET A 165 1.41 -13.46 -1.39
C MET A 165 2.26 -14.68 -1.76
N THR A 166 3.55 -14.47 -1.94
CA THR A 166 4.54 -15.54 -2.10
C THR A 166 5.69 -15.31 -1.15
N ASP A 167 6.04 -16.36 -0.40
CA ASP A 167 7.18 -16.37 0.49
C ASP A 167 8.46 -16.81 -0.26
N TYR A 168 9.53 -16.04 -0.07
CA TYR A 168 10.86 -16.58 -0.31
C TYR A 168 11.34 -17.36 0.92
N LEU A 169 12.32 -18.26 0.75
CA LEU A 169 12.90 -19.10 1.81
C LEU A 169 13.52 -18.32 3.00
N LYS A 170 13.57 -16.98 2.94
CA LYS A 170 14.15 -16.12 3.98
C LYS A 170 13.04 -15.28 4.66
N PRO A 171 13.05 -15.16 5.99
CA PRO A 171 12.15 -14.23 6.70
C PRO A 171 12.26 -12.79 6.15
N LYS A 172 11.15 -12.04 6.13
CA LYS A 172 11.04 -10.65 5.60
C LYS A 172 11.15 -10.51 4.08
N TYR A 173 10.97 -11.60 3.35
CA TYR A 173 10.91 -11.60 1.88
C TYR A 173 9.54 -12.09 1.38
N THR A 174 8.47 -11.95 2.15
CA THR A 174 7.12 -12.15 1.61
C THR A 174 6.77 -10.98 0.70
N ARG A 175 6.20 -11.26 -0.47
CA ARG A 175 5.74 -10.22 -1.40
C ARG A 175 4.33 -10.47 -1.89
N ASN A 176 3.64 -9.38 -2.20
CA ASN A 176 2.42 -9.44 -2.98
C ASN A 176 2.75 -9.85 -4.42
N THR A 177 1.94 -10.73 -5.00
CA THR A 177 1.98 -11.07 -6.43
C THR A 177 0.92 -10.33 -7.23
N GLU A 178 -0.06 -9.74 -6.55
CA GLU A 178 -1.17 -8.99 -7.13
C GLU A 178 -1.33 -7.63 -6.43
N PRO A 179 -1.81 -6.60 -7.14
CA PRO A 179 -2.12 -5.31 -6.53
C PRO A 179 -3.34 -5.38 -5.61
N TYR A 180 -3.39 -4.47 -4.63
CA TYR A 180 -4.62 -4.24 -3.87
C TYR A 180 -5.69 -3.57 -4.73
N SER A 181 -6.94 -3.99 -4.56
CA SER A 181 -8.10 -3.37 -5.19
C SER A 181 -9.15 -2.99 -4.16
N LEU A 182 -9.68 -1.78 -4.30
CA LEU A 182 -10.77 -1.28 -3.49
C LEU A 182 -12.09 -1.42 -4.24
N TYR A 183 -13.09 -1.89 -3.51
CA TYR A 183 -14.44 -2.08 -4.01
C TYR A 183 -15.43 -1.32 -3.12
N LEU A 184 -16.54 -0.88 -3.72
CA LEU A 184 -17.67 -0.27 -3.04
C LEU A 184 -18.92 -1.10 -3.34
N THR A 185 -19.43 -1.76 -2.31
CA THR A 185 -20.69 -2.52 -2.35
C THR A 185 -21.82 -1.66 -1.76
N PRO A 186 -22.99 -1.54 -2.42
CA PRO A 186 -24.15 -0.88 -1.84
C PRO A 186 -24.58 -1.52 -0.51
N LYS A 187 -25.20 -0.74 0.39
CA LYS A 187 -25.73 -1.29 1.64
C LYS A 187 -26.81 -2.36 1.36
N GLY A 188 -26.89 -3.35 2.24
CA GLY A 188 -27.88 -4.43 2.17
C GLY A 188 -27.41 -5.69 1.44
N HIS A 189 -26.26 -5.67 0.78
CA HIS A 189 -25.61 -6.88 0.27
C HIS A 189 -24.70 -7.48 1.34
N VAL A 190 -25.01 -8.71 1.78
CA VAL A 190 -24.22 -9.44 2.79
C VAL A 190 -22.92 -10.00 2.20
N GLU A 191 -22.91 -10.33 0.91
CA GLU A 191 -21.73 -10.77 0.19
C GLU A 191 -20.90 -9.60 -0.35
N LEU A 192 -19.63 -9.55 0.03
CA LEU A 192 -18.62 -8.64 -0.47
C LEU A 192 -17.78 -9.34 -1.54
N SER A 193 -18.23 -9.30 -2.79
CA SER A 193 -17.55 -9.91 -3.94
C SER A 193 -17.43 -8.94 -5.11
N ALA A 194 -16.44 -9.17 -5.98
CA ALA A 194 -16.17 -8.29 -7.11
C ALA A 194 -17.36 -8.24 -8.12
N ASP A 195 -18.23 -9.26 -8.09
CA ASP A 195 -19.41 -9.37 -8.95
C ASP A 195 -20.56 -8.48 -8.48
N SER A 196 -20.69 -8.27 -7.16
CA SER A 196 -21.74 -7.44 -6.54
C SER A 196 -21.28 -6.01 -6.27
N ALA A 197 -20.00 -5.70 -6.50
CA ALA A 197 -19.39 -4.44 -6.11
C ALA A 197 -18.87 -3.64 -7.28
N LYS A 198 -18.76 -2.33 -7.08
CA LYS A 198 -18.03 -1.45 -7.99
C LYS A 198 -16.58 -1.36 -7.58
N ARG A 199 -15.65 -1.72 -8.46
CA ARG A 199 -14.22 -1.44 -8.22
C ARG A 199 -13.97 0.06 -8.31
N ILE A 200 -13.56 0.68 -7.20
CA ILE A 200 -13.31 2.12 -7.11
C ILE A 200 -11.86 2.49 -7.42
N TYR A 201 -10.90 1.62 -7.09
CA TYR A 201 -9.48 1.85 -7.38
C TYR A 201 -8.67 0.56 -7.34
N THR A 202 -7.58 0.50 -8.10
CA THR A 202 -6.55 -0.54 -7.99
C THR A 202 -5.20 0.14 -7.80
N PHE A 203 -4.52 -0.19 -6.71
CA PHE A 203 -3.19 0.35 -6.40
C PHE A 203 -2.13 -0.26 -7.31
N PRO A 204 -1.00 0.43 -7.55
CA PRO A 204 0.12 -0.20 -8.23
C PRO A 204 0.71 -1.32 -7.37
N LEU A 205 1.18 -2.41 -7.98
CA LEU A 205 1.92 -3.45 -7.25
C LEU A 205 3.29 -2.94 -6.78
N TYR A 206 3.96 -2.17 -7.64
CA TYR A 206 5.31 -1.65 -7.42
C TYR A 206 5.32 -0.13 -7.22
N VAL A 207 6.28 0.36 -6.46
CA VAL A 207 6.48 1.78 -6.19
C VAL A 207 7.92 2.16 -6.54
N GLY A 208 8.14 2.80 -7.69
CA GLY A 208 9.47 3.26 -8.13
C GLY A 208 10.42 2.18 -8.67
N SER A 209 10.35 0.95 -8.16
CA SER A 209 11.20 -0.16 -8.63
C SER A 209 10.52 -1.53 -8.49
N ALA A 210 11.00 -2.53 -9.24
CA ALA A 210 10.53 -3.92 -9.17
C ALA A 210 10.81 -4.63 -7.83
N GLN A 211 11.53 -3.97 -6.91
CA GLN A 211 11.86 -4.49 -5.58
C GLN A 211 11.14 -3.75 -4.45
N THR A 212 10.37 -2.72 -4.79
CA THR A 212 9.62 -1.91 -3.83
C THR A 212 8.14 -2.11 -4.09
N TYR A 213 7.43 -2.63 -3.11
CA TYR A 213 6.03 -3.02 -3.20
C TYR A 213 5.16 -2.00 -2.47
N PHE A 214 3.95 -1.83 -2.99
CA PHE A 214 2.90 -1.10 -2.31
C PHE A 214 2.34 -1.93 -1.16
N GLY A 215 2.27 -1.34 0.03
CA GLY A 215 1.61 -1.89 1.20
C GLY A 215 0.35 -1.11 1.52
N LEU A 216 -0.77 -1.82 1.69
CA LEU A 216 -2.02 -1.22 2.12
C LEU A 216 -2.10 -1.24 3.64
N GLY A 217 -2.29 -0.07 4.23
CA GLY A 217 -2.63 0.09 5.64
C GLY A 217 -4.14 0.05 5.85
N GLN A 218 -4.63 0.74 6.87
CA GLN A 218 -6.04 0.77 7.26
C GLN A 218 -6.86 1.81 6.47
N PHE A 219 -8.18 1.61 6.45
CA PHE A 219 -9.16 2.57 5.93
C PHE A 219 -9.85 3.36 7.04
N TYR A 220 -10.21 4.60 6.72
CA TYR A 220 -11.06 5.41 7.60
C TYR A 220 -12.13 6.16 6.80
N SER A 221 -13.32 6.24 7.38
CA SER A 221 -14.45 6.94 6.78
C SER A 221 -14.44 8.40 7.24
N ALA A 222 -14.53 9.33 6.30
CA ALA A 222 -14.56 10.77 6.57
C ALA A 222 -15.62 11.46 5.70
N GLY A 223 -16.90 11.14 5.98
CA GLY A 223 -18.03 11.64 5.20
C GLY A 223 -18.04 11.05 3.79
N ASP A 224 -17.95 11.91 2.78
CA ASP A 224 -17.89 11.50 1.36
C ASP A 224 -16.49 11.01 0.93
N TYR A 225 -15.51 11.04 1.84
CA TYR A 225 -14.13 10.66 1.56
C TYR A 225 -13.72 9.38 2.28
N LEU A 226 -12.98 8.54 1.56
CA LEU A 226 -12.23 7.44 2.13
C LEU A 226 -10.80 7.89 2.37
N LEU A 227 -10.32 7.80 3.60
CA LEU A 227 -8.90 7.93 3.90
C LEU A 227 -8.25 6.55 3.88
N VAL A 228 -7.15 6.44 3.14
CA VAL A 228 -6.39 5.20 2.98
C VAL A 228 -4.98 5.44 3.49
N ALA A 229 -4.63 4.74 4.57
CA ALA A 229 -3.25 4.64 5.01
C ALA A 229 -2.51 3.63 4.12
N HIS A 230 -1.30 3.96 3.69
CA HIS A 230 -0.48 3.07 2.86
C HIS A 230 1.00 3.35 3.05
N TYR A 231 1.86 2.46 2.57
CA TYR A 231 3.30 2.60 2.66
C TYR A 231 3.98 1.90 1.48
N SER A 232 5.27 2.19 1.30
CA SER A 232 6.13 1.42 0.39
C SER A 232 7.11 0.59 1.21
N HIS A 233 7.31 -0.67 0.84
CA HIS A 233 8.33 -1.51 1.45
C HIS A 233 9.21 -2.16 0.38
N ARG A 234 10.51 -2.21 0.63
CA ARG A 234 11.47 -2.88 -0.24
C ARG A 234 11.80 -4.24 0.36
N LEU A 235 11.95 -5.26 -0.48
CA LEU A 235 12.29 -6.60 -0.01
C LEU A 235 13.62 -6.62 0.74
N GLY A 236 13.63 -7.27 1.90
CA GLY A 236 14.79 -7.35 2.79
C GLY A 236 14.98 -6.15 3.72
N ASP A 237 14.27 -5.04 3.51
CA ASP A 237 14.30 -3.89 4.41
C ASP A 237 13.42 -4.14 5.64
N GLU A 238 13.74 -3.46 6.74
CA GLU A 238 12.80 -3.34 7.84
C GLU A 238 11.65 -2.40 7.46
N LEU A 239 10.43 -2.77 7.86
CA LEU A 239 9.26 -1.91 7.74
C LEU A 239 9.44 -0.72 8.71
N GLU A 240 9.53 0.48 8.16
CA GLU A 240 9.66 1.72 8.92
C GLU A 240 8.36 2.53 8.85
N LEU A 241 7.85 2.95 10.02
CA LEU A 241 6.65 3.81 10.10
C LEU A 241 6.78 5.12 9.33
N ARG A 242 8.01 5.61 9.12
CA ARG A 242 8.33 6.86 8.42
C ARG A 242 8.03 6.84 6.92
N LYS A 243 7.56 5.70 6.40
CA LYS A 243 7.17 5.50 5.00
C LYS A 243 5.64 5.44 4.83
N TRP A 244 4.88 5.66 5.90
CA TRP A 244 3.42 5.67 5.83
C TRP A 244 2.91 7.01 5.31
N LYS A 245 1.86 6.92 4.51
CA LYS A 245 1.17 8.04 3.89
C LYS A 245 -0.32 7.86 4.09
N LEU A 246 -1.03 8.97 4.12
CA LEU A 246 -2.49 9.02 4.12
C LEU A 246 -2.93 9.70 2.85
N SER A 247 -3.78 9.03 2.08
CA SER A 247 -4.40 9.57 0.89
C SER A 247 -5.92 9.60 1.04
N LYS A 248 -6.59 10.51 0.34
CA LYS A 248 -8.06 10.56 0.26
C LYS A 248 -8.54 10.06 -1.11
N ILE A 249 -9.72 9.45 -1.13
CA ILE A 249 -10.47 9.10 -2.34
C ILE A 249 -11.87 9.68 -2.19
N ASN A 250 -12.37 10.38 -3.22
CA ASN A 250 -13.75 10.89 -3.23
C ASN A 250 -14.71 9.74 -3.60
N LEU A 251 -15.48 9.27 -2.63
CA LEU A 251 -16.37 8.12 -2.81
C LEU A 251 -17.57 8.47 -3.69
N LYS A 252 -18.07 9.71 -3.68
CA LYS A 252 -19.15 10.15 -4.59
C LYS A 252 -18.71 10.09 -6.04
N GLU A 253 -17.50 10.57 -6.33
CA GLU A 253 -16.95 10.52 -7.68
C GLU A 253 -16.66 9.09 -8.13
N ALA A 254 -16.06 8.29 -7.25
CA ALA A 254 -15.82 6.88 -7.52
C ALA A 254 -17.13 6.09 -7.75
N ALA A 255 -18.16 6.34 -6.93
CA ALA A 255 -19.49 5.76 -7.09
C ALA A 255 -20.13 6.18 -8.41
N ALA A 256 -19.91 7.42 -8.87
CA ALA A 256 -20.33 7.90 -10.19
C ALA A 256 -19.50 7.33 -11.36
N GLY A 257 -18.46 6.51 -11.09
CA GLY A 257 -17.61 5.90 -12.12
C GLY A 257 -16.51 6.81 -12.64
N LYS A 258 -16.25 7.94 -11.98
CA LYS A 258 -15.07 8.74 -12.26
C LYS A 258 -13.85 8.05 -11.66
N VAL A 259 -12.74 8.10 -12.38
CA VAL A 259 -11.45 7.65 -11.85
C VAL A 259 -10.98 8.68 -10.81
N SER A 260 -11.16 8.37 -9.52
CA SER A 260 -10.60 9.16 -8.41
C SER A 260 -9.32 8.49 -7.94
N ALA A 261 -8.17 8.88 -8.53
CA ALA A 261 -6.90 8.44 -7.98
C ALA A 261 -6.74 8.94 -6.53
N PRO A 262 -6.15 8.14 -5.62
CA PRO A 262 -5.86 8.59 -4.27
C PRO A 262 -4.99 9.84 -4.27
N GLU A 263 -5.46 10.90 -3.62
CA GLU A 263 -4.71 12.14 -3.44
C GLU A 263 -4.01 12.10 -2.08
N GLU A 264 -2.69 12.20 -2.06
CA GLU A 264 -1.92 12.24 -0.81
C GLU A 264 -2.22 13.52 -0.03
N ILE A 265 -2.61 13.38 1.23
CA ILE A 265 -2.94 14.50 2.12
C ILE A 265 -1.96 14.63 3.29
N LEU A 266 -1.27 13.56 3.64
CA LEU A 266 -0.33 13.54 4.75
C LEU A 266 0.77 12.50 4.55
N ASN A 267 1.99 12.88 4.91
CA ASN A 267 3.13 11.98 5.07
C ASN A 267 3.45 11.85 6.57
N LEU A 268 3.51 10.62 7.07
CA LEU A 268 3.81 10.32 8.47
C LEU A 268 5.33 10.34 8.68
N ASP A 269 5.86 11.50 9.05
CA ASP A 269 7.25 11.65 9.46
C ASP A 269 7.52 11.23 10.92
N ALA A 270 8.78 11.34 11.36
CA ALA A 270 9.21 10.94 12.69
C ALA A 270 8.54 11.73 13.83
N SER A 271 7.99 12.91 13.59
CA SER A 271 7.30 13.68 14.63
C SER A 271 6.00 13.00 15.08
N PHE A 272 5.40 12.17 14.23
CA PHE A 272 4.19 11.41 14.55
C PHE A 272 4.42 10.24 15.47
N THR A 273 5.68 9.83 15.67
CA THR A 273 6.00 8.74 16.60
C THR A 273 6.37 9.25 17.99
N VAL A 274 6.41 10.58 18.19
CA VAL A 274 6.84 11.19 19.45
C VAL A 274 5.70 11.19 20.46
N TYR A 275 6.01 10.81 21.70
CA TYR A 275 5.13 10.88 22.86
C TYR A 275 3.73 10.31 22.59
N ARG A 276 2.65 11.06 22.85
CA ARG A 276 1.25 10.66 22.68
C ARG A 276 0.60 11.21 21.40
N SER A 277 1.34 11.24 20.28
CA SER A 277 0.80 11.66 18.98
C SER A 277 -0.37 10.78 18.50
N PHE A 278 -1.33 11.37 17.78
CA PHE A 278 -2.53 10.68 17.29
C PHE A 278 -3.20 11.39 16.11
N MET A 279 -4.15 10.70 15.48
CA MET A 279 -5.06 11.25 14.47
C MET A 279 -6.52 10.99 14.86
N ALA A 280 -7.37 11.99 14.63
CA ALA A 280 -8.80 11.90 14.84
C ALA A 280 -9.58 12.39 13.62
N ILE A 281 -10.73 11.80 13.36
CA ILE A 281 -11.58 12.14 12.21
C ILE A 281 -12.93 12.65 12.70
N ASN A 282 -13.39 13.74 12.10
CA ASN A 282 -14.77 14.20 12.22
C ASN A 282 -15.47 13.98 10.86
N PRO A 283 -16.26 12.90 10.71
CA PRO A 283 -16.89 12.58 9.44
C PRO A 283 -17.98 13.57 9.04
N ASP A 284 -18.68 14.18 10.00
CA ASP A 284 -19.76 15.15 9.73
C ASP A 284 -19.24 16.45 9.11
N ARG A 285 -17.98 16.77 9.35
CA ARG A 285 -17.30 17.97 8.84
C ARG A 285 -16.23 17.65 7.80
N GLU A 286 -16.01 16.37 7.50
CA GLU A 286 -14.96 15.88 6.60
C GLU A 286 -13.58 16.45 6.98
N GLU A 287 -13.27 16.38 8.28
CA GLU A 287 -12.04 16.94 8.85
C GLU A 287 -11.15 15.84 9.44
N LEU A 288 -9.85 15.98 9.20
CA LEU A 288 -8.80 15.19 9.84
C LEU A 288 -8.04 16.08 10.83
N LEU A 289 -8.10 15.73 12.11
CA LEU A 289 -7.30 16.32 13.17
C LEU A 289 -6.03 15.50 13.36
N VAL A 290 -4.89 16.19 13.29
CA VAL A 290 -3.57 15.61 13.37
C VAL A 290 -2.86 16.23 14.57
N VAL A 291 -2.47 15.42 15.55
CA VAL A 291 -1.78 15.88 16.76
C VAL A 291 -0.44 15.20 16.90
N ASN A 292 0.62 15.98 16.91
CA ASN A 292 1.99 15.52 17.12
C ASN A 292 2.69 16.32 18.22
N TYR A 293 3.79 15.78 18.72
CA TYR A 293 4.57 16.40 19.80
C TYR A 293 6.01 16.64 19.37
N THR A 294 6.60 17.73 19.88
CA THR A 294 8.04 18.01 19.74
C THR A 294 8.63 18.28 21.11
N GLY A 295 9.86 17.82 21.37
CA GLY A 295 10.54 18.10 22.65
C GLY A 295 10.73 19.61 22.87
N ASP A 296 10.59 20.06 24.11
CA ASP A 296 10.76 21.46 24.51
C ASP A 296 12.22 21.84 24.84
N GLY A 297 13.13 20.88 24.77
CA GLY A 297 14.55 21.03 25.14
C GLY A 297 14.84 20.99 26.65
N LYS A 298 13.82 20.82 27.49
CA LYS A 298 13.88 20.77 28.96
C LYS A 298 13.34 19.45 29.53
N GLY A 299 13.10 18.45 28.67
CA GLY A 299 12.55 17.16 29.04
C GLY A 299 11.02 17.08 28.96
N GLY A 300 10.34 18.15 28.54
CA GLY A 300 8.92 18.18 28.26
C GLY A 300 8.61 18.08 26.76
N TYR A 301 7.31 18.13 26.44
CA TYR A 301 6.79 18.06 25.08
C TYR A 301 5.82 19.20 24.80
N ILE A 302 5.91 19.77 23.60
CA ILE A 302 4.99 20.80 23.09
C ILE A 302 4.07 20.13 22.09
N GLN A 303 2.76 20.29 22.31
CA GLN A 303 1.75 19.80 21.39
C GLN A 303 1.63 20.70 20.16
N LYS A 304 1.59 20.08 18.98
CA LYS A 304 1.25 20.72 17.72
C LYS A 304 0.02 20.03 17.16
N SER A 305 -1.01 20.83 16.87
CA SER A 305 -2.28 20.31 16.37
C SER A 305 -2.63 21.01 15.07
N LYS A 306 -2.93 20.22 14.03
CA LYS A 306 -3.30 20.69 12.71
C LYS A 306 -4.66 20.10 12.34
N LEU A 307 -5.59 20.96 11.93
CA LEU A 307 -6.87 20.54 11.35
C LEU A 307 -6.76 20.61 9.84
N TYR A 308 -7.16 19.55 9.17
CA TYR A 308 -7.17 19.41 7.72
C TYR A 308 -8.61 19.29 7.23
N ASP A 309 -9.02 20.20 6.35
CA ASP A 309 -10.25 20.12 5.56
C ASP A 309 -10.00 19.15 4.40
N ILE A 310 -10.61 17.96 4.47
CA ILE A 310 -10.35 16.87 3.52
C ILE A 310 -10.84 17.26 2.12
N ALA A 311 -11.99 17.90 2.03
CA ALA A 311 -12.58 18.31 0.76
C ALA A 311 -11.74 19.41 0.09
N GLY A 312 -11.47 20.50 0.83
CA GLY A 312 -10.77 21.67 0.30
C GLY A 312 -9.25 21.53 0.25
N GLY A 313 -8.68 20.50 0.87
CA GLY A 313 -7.24 20.28 0.97
C GLY A 313 -6.49 21.32 1.81
N LYS A 314 -7.22 22.17 2.54
CA LYS A 314 -6.64 23.25 3.35
C LYS A 314 -6.28 22.72 4.73
N SER A 315 -5.19 23.26 5.29
CA SER A 315 -4.79 22.93 6.66
C SER A 315 -4.50 24.16 7.48
N GLN A 316 -4.72 24.07 8.78
CA GLN A 316 -4.53 25.15 9.72
C GLN A 316 -4.01 24.64 11.06
N LEU A 317 -3.16 25.42 11.69
CA LEU A 317 -2.69 25.12 13.04
C LEU A 317 -3.74 25.57 14.05
N LEU A 318 -4.04 24.69 15.01
CA LEU A 318 -4.86 25.04 16.15
C LEU A 318 -4.00 25.75 17.20
N LYS A 319 -4.56 26.84 17.76
CA LYS A 319 -3.87 27.64 18.79
C LYS A 319 -3.98 27.04 20.18
N LYS A 320 -5.04 26.27 20.41
CA LYS A 320 -5.35 25.63 21.69
C LYS A 320 -4.97 24.16 21.63
N GLU A 321 -4.60 23.64 22.80
CA GLU A 321 -4.36 22.22 22.97
C GLU A 321 -5.65 21.43 22.74
N VAL A 322 -5.47 20.29 22.08
CA VAL A 322 -6.47 19.24 21.89
C VAL A 322 -6.37 18.28 23.06
N LEU A 323 -7.50 17.98 23.69
CA LEU A 323 -7.59 17.05 24.80
C LEU A 323 -8.20 15.73 24.32
N ILE A 324 -7.73 14.60 24.84
CA ILE A 324 -8.37 13.29 24.59
C ILE A 324 -9.16 12.88 25.83
N GLU A 325 -10.44 12.60 25.63
CA GLU A 325 -11.29 11.94 26.61
C GLU A 325 -11.28 10.43 26.33
N ASN A 326 -10.56 9.65 27.14
CA ASN A 326 -10.47 8.19 26.99
C ASN A 326 -11.87 7.56 27.10
N LYS A 327 -12.27 6.84 26.05
CA LYS A 327 -13.46 5.99 26.03
C LYS A 327 -13.03 4.58 25.63
N GLU A 328 -13.73 3.57 26.14
CA GLU A 328 -13.53 2.17 25.73
C GLU A 328 -14.06 1.98 24.30
N LYS A 329 -13.30 2.49 23.34
CA LYS A 329 -13.54 2.29 21.92
C LYS A 329 -12.31 1.60 21.31
N PRO A 330 -12.53 0.71 20.33
CA PRO A 330 -11.43 0.11 19.60
C PRO A 330 -10.69 1.18 18.82
N SER A 331 -9.37 1.21 18.93
CA SER A 331 -8.52 1.95 17.99
C SER A 331 -7.24 1.21 17.71
N VAL A 332 -6.51 1.72 16.72
CA VAL A 332 -5.31 1.07 16.21
C VAL A 332 -4.09 1.76 16.78
N ILE A 333 -3.22 0.98 17.44
CA ILE A 333 -1.87 1.42 17.79
C ILE A 333 -0.94 1.00 16.65
N LEU A 334 -0.27 1.98 16.08
CA LEU A 334 0.75 1.79 15.07
C LEU A 334 2.13 1.93 15.72
N PHE A 335 2.78 0.81 16.02
CA PHE A 335 4.11 0.83 16.63
C PHE A 335 5.08 -0.13 15.92
N SER A 336 6.14 0.43 15.35
CA SER A 336 7.11 -0.32 14.55
C SER A 336 6.42 -1.11 13.42
N GLN A 337 6.77 -2.40 13.25
CA GLN A 337 6.23 -3.29 12.22
C GLN A 337 4.85 -3.88 12.56
N ASN A 338 4.34 -3.61 13.77
CA ASN A 338 3.15 -4.27 14.28
C ASN A 338 1.98 -3.29 14.34
N VAL A 339 0.84 -3.75 13.82
CA VAL A 339 -0.45 -3.08 13.94
C VAL A 339 -1.22 -3.82 15.03
N TYR A 340 -1.50 -3.14 16.15
CA TYR A 340 -2.29 -3.71 17.23
C TYR A 340 -3.66 -3.06 17.24
N THR A 341 -4.71 -3.88 17.09
CA THR A 341 -6.08 -3.45 17.40
C THR A 341 -6.25 -3.48 18.90
N VAL A 342 -6.32 -2.31 19.52
CA VAL A 342 -6.50 -2.16 20.96
C VAL A 342 -7.96 -1.83 21.23
N ARG A 343 -8.67 -2.75 21.88
CA ARG A 343 -10.08 -2.53 22.32
C ARG A 343 -10.20 -1.51 23.46
N GLN A 344 -9.09 -1.13 24.08
CA GLN A 344 -9.02 -0.24 25.24
C GLN A 344 -8.51 1.19 24.96
N GLY A 345 -8.45 1.65 23.71
CA GLY A 345 -8.08 3.04 23.51
C GLY A 345 -8.05 3.46 22.07
N ALA A 346 -9.01 4.31 21.70
CA ALA A 346 -8.78 5.74 21.74
C ALA A 346 -10.09 6.51 21.95
N GLY A 347 -9.93 7.68 22.55
CA GLY A 347 -11.02 8.50 23.03
C GLY A 347 -11.70 9.36 21.97
N VAL A 348 -12.39 10.37 22.48
CA VAL A 348 -12.84 11.49 21.68
C VAL A 348 -11.84 12.63 21.85
N ALA A 349 -11.29 13.13 20.75
CA ALA A 349 -10.45 14.30 20.74
C ALA A 349 -11.33 15.55 20.73
N HIS A 350 -11.20 16.40 21.75
CA HIS A 350 -11.91 17.65 21.90
C HIS A 350 -11.00 18.80 21.48
N TYR A 351 -11.48 19.64 20.56
CA TYR A 351 -10.71 20.76 20.02
C TYR A 351 -11.58 22.01 19.81
N GLU A 352 -10.94 23.17 19.73
CA GLU A 352 -11.61 24.44 19.45
C GLU A 352 -11.13 25.01 18.12
N PHE A 353 -12.08 25.41 17.27
CA PHE A 353 -11.81 26.08 16.02
C PHE A 353 -12.81 27.21 15.78
N ASN A 354 -12.32 28.41 15.44
CA ASN A 354 -13.11 29.62 15.29
C ASN A 354 -14.07 29.90 16.47
N GLY A 355 -13.59 29.69 17.70
CA GLY A 355 -14.37 29.90 18.93
C GLY A 355 -15.46 28.87 19.20
N LYS A 356 -15.60 27.84 18.35
CA LYS A 356 -16.53 26.73 18.52
C LYS A 356 -15.77 25.48 18.96
N LYS A 357 -16.39 24.69 19.85
CA LYS A 357 -15.85 23.42 20.33
C LYS A 357 -16.37 22.28 19.48
N TYR A 358 -15.50 21.32 19.22
CA TYR A 358 -15.78 20.15 18.40
C TYR A 358 -15.18 18.90 19.04
N ALA A 359 -15.70 17.77 18.59
CA ALA A 359 -15.24 16.44 18.94
C ALA A 359 -14.90 15.68 17.66
N ALA A 360 -13.86 14.86 17.71
CA ALA A 360 -13.48 13.94 16.63
C ALA A 360 -13.11 12.58 17.25
N GLU A 361 -13.44 11.50 16.56
CA GLU A 361 -13.08 10.17 17.01
C GLU A 361 -11.60 9.91 16.72
N VAL A 362 -10.83 9.51 17.73
CA VAL A 362 -9.44 9.14 17.51
C VAL A 362 -9.40 7.80 16.80
N VAL A 363 -8.76 7.74 15.64
CA VAL A 363 -8.73 6.55 14.78
C VAL A 363 -7.37 5.88 14.73
N LEU A 364 -6.30 6.63 15.03
CA LEU A 364 -4.93 6.14 14.96
C LEU A 364 -4.09 6.73 16.08
N LEU A 365 -3.49 5.86 16.89
CA LEU A 365 -2.50 6.20 17.90
C LEU A 365 -1.11 5.94 17.33
N THR A 366 -0.34 6.99 17.09
CA THR A 366 0.95 6.91 16.39
C THR A 366 2.14 7.12 17.32
N GLY A 367 1.92 7.77 18.46
CA GLY A 367 2.95 8.07 19.43
C GLY A 367 3.45 6.85 20.22
N GLN A 368 4.76 6.75 20.42
CA GLN A 368 5.39 5.66 21.18
C GLN A 368 4.86 5.52 22.61
N GLN A 369 4.49 6.63 23.27
CA GLN A 369 4.02 6.57 24.65
C GLN A 369 2.71 5.77 24.78
N TRP A 370 1.84 5.81 23.76
CA TRP A 370 0.62 4.99 23.75
C TRP A 370 0.92 3.50 23.83
N TYR A 371 1.97 3.05 23.14
CA TYR A 371 2.40 1.66 23.18
C TYR A 371 2.99 1.29 24.55
N LEU A 372 3.85 2.14 25.11
CA LEU A 372 4.44 1.91 26.44
C LEU A 372 3.37 1.84 27.54
N ASP A 373 2.38 2.74 27.48
CA ASP A 373 1.26 2.78 28.42
C ASP A 373 0.36 1.54 28.30
N TYR A 374 0.30 0.92 27.12
CA TYR A 374 -0.51 -0.28 26.87
C TYR A 374 0.16 -1.60 27.28
N GLN A 375 1.49 -1.66 27.37
CA GLN A 375 2.17 -2.93 27.69
C GLN A 375 1.75 -3.44 29.08
N PRO A 376 1.42 -4.75 29.23
CA PRO A 376 1.11 -5.35 30.52
C PRO A 376 2.24 -5.10 31.53
N GLN A 377 1.90 -4.93 32.81
CA GLN A 377 2.87 -4.64 33.89
C GLN A 377 4.04 -5.64 33.96
N GLU A 378 3.85 -6.89 33.51
CA GLU A 378 4.89 -7.92 33.46
C GLU A 378 6.07 -7.57 32.53
N TYR A 379 5.87 -6.66 31.56
CA TYR A 379 6.91 -6.15 30.67
C TYR A 379 7.46 -4.77 31.09
N GLN A 380 6.89 -4.15 32.12
CA GLN A 380 7.28 -2.82 32.59
C GLN A 380 8.40 -2.85 33.66
N THR A 381 8.74 -4.03 34.21
CA THR A 381 9.81 -4.20 35.21
C THR A 381 11.07 -4.81 34.60
N GLY A 382 11.78 -4.03 33.78
CA GLY A 382 13.01 -4.48 33.12
C GLY A 382 14.01 -3.37 32.82
N SER A 383 13.98 -2.27 33.58
CA SER A 383 14.93 -1.15 33.49
C SER A 383 15.69 -0.95 34.78
#